data_AF-A0A3C1DDV3-F1
#
_entry.id   AF-A0A3C1DDV3-F1
#
_cell.length_a   1.000
_cell.length_b   1.000
_cell.length_c   1.000
_cell.angle_alpha   90.00
_cell.angle_beta   90.00
_cell.angle_gamma   90.00
#
_symmetry.space_group_name_H-M   'P 1'
#
loop_
_entity.id
_entity.type
_entity.pdbx_description
1 polymer ?
#
loop_
_entity_poly.entity_id
_entity_poly.type
_entity_poly.pdbx_seq_one_letter_code
_entity_poly.pdbx_strand_id
1 'polypeptide(L)'
;MASGMYELPLWEQITHCMKMLDTALIECKVRGAAMVKAQADYYTAKAQVSFALKEEGNPVTFIQTVIKGIPEVCGAMTAYSAAEVEYENAREARNVWKKKLDTLREQYAREWGREGLE
;
A
#
# COMPACT_ATOMS: atom_id res chain seq x y z
N MET A 1 -17.86 12.27 -9.35
CA MET A 1 -17.87 12.81 -7.97
C MET A 1 -16.73 13.80 -7.65
N ALA A 2 -15.82 14.14 -8.59
CA ALA A 2 -14.73 15.10 -8.33
C ALA A 2 -15.14 16.60 -8.36
N SER A 3 -16.40 16.91 -8.71
CA SER A 3 -16.88 18.29 -8.89
C SER A 3 -17.12 19.05 -7.58
N GLY A 4 -17.41 18.36 -6.47
CA GLY A 4 -17.85 19.02 -5.23
C GLY A 4 -16.74 19.60 -4.34
N MET A 5 -15.48 19.20 -4.53
CA MET A 5 -14.37 19.70 -3.68
C MET A 5 -13.91 21.11 -4.04
N TYR A 6 -14.09 21.54 -5.30
CA TYR A 6 -13.63 22.85 -5.78
C TYR A 6 -14.57 24.01 -5.39
N GLU A 7 -15.75 23.71 -4.83
CA GLU A 7 -16.73 24.70 -4.39
C GLU A 7 -16.54 25.12 -2.92
N LEU A 8 -15.70 24.40 -2.16
CA LEU A 8 -15.47 24.67 -0.74
C LEU A 8 -14.40 25.76 -0.54
N PRO A 9 -14.48 26.56 0.54
CA PRO A 9 -13.41 27.49 0.92
C PRO A 9 -12.05 26.79 1.02
N LEU A 10 -10.98 27.47 0.63
CA LEU A 10 -9.63 26.90 0.55
C LEU A 10 -9.15 26.27 1.88
N TRP A 11 -9.50 26.89 3.01
CA TRP A 11 -9.24 26.34 4.35
C TRP A 11 -9.93 24.99 4.60
N GLU A 12 -11.16 24.82 4.14
CA GLU A 12 -11.90 23.56 4.27
C GLU A 12 -11.28 22.47 3.38
N GLN A 13 -10.82 22.84 2.18
CA GLN A 13 -10.09 21.92 1.30
C GLN A 13 -8.78 21.43 1.94
N ILE A 14 -8.03 22.31 2.61
CA ILE A 14 -6.81 21.98 3.37
C ILE A 14 -7.16 21.02 4.51
N THR A 15 -8.16 21.35 5.32
CA THR A 15 -8.61 20.53 6.44
C THR A 15 -9.06 19.15 5.98
N HIS A 16 -9.78 19.08 4.86
CA HIS A 16 -10.17 17.81 4.24
C HIS A 16 -8.95 17.00 3.80
N CYS A 17 -7.98 17.62 3.12
CA CYS A 17 -6.76 16.92 2.69
C CYS A 17 -5.96 16.39 3.88
N MET A 18 -5.90 17.11 5.00
CA MET A 18 -5.28 16.61 6.23
C MET A 18 -5.98 15.35 6.76
N LYS A 19 -7.32 15.37 6.86
CA LYS A 19 -8.10 14.19 7.28
C LYS A 19 -7.87 12.98 6.36
N MET A 20 -7.84 13.22 5.05
CA MET A 20 -7.60 12.16 4.07
C MET A 20 -6.16 11.63 4.14
N LEU A 21 -5.19 12.49 4.43
CA LEU A 21 -3.80 12.08 4.67
C LEU A 21 -3.66 11.19 5.91
N ASP A 22 -4.33 11.55 7.01
CA ASP A 22 -4.35 10.73 8.23
C ASP A 22 -5.01 9.37 7.97
N THR A 23 -6.11 9.36 7.21
CA THR A 23 -6.78 8.13 6.79
C THR A 23 -5.85 7.28 5.93
N ALA A 24 -5.20 7.87 4.93
CA ALA A 24 -4.26 7.15 4.07
C ALA A 24 -3.06 6.59 4.86
N LEU A 25 -2.61 7.27 5.91
CA LEU A 25 -1.55 6.78 6.79
C LEU A 25 -2.00 5.57 7.60
N ILE A 26 -3.22 5.60 8.15
CA ILE A 26 -3.81 4.46 8.87
C ILE A 26 -3.94 3.25 7.95
N GLU A 27 -4.51 3.43 6.76
CA GLU A 27 -4.67 2.38 5.75
C GLU A 27 -3.32 1.80 5.31
N CYS A 28 -2.30 2.65 5.13
CA CYS A 28 -0.94 2.22 4.81
C CYS A 28 -0.36 1.32 5.90
N LYS A 29 -0.60 1.62 7.19
CA LYS A 29 -0.16 0.77 8.31
C LYS A 29 -0.87 -0.59 8.29
N VAL A 30 -2.19 -0.60 8.13
CA VAL A 30 -3.00 -1.82 8.12
C VAL A 30 -2.58 -2.74 6.97
N ARG A 31 -2.47 -2.20 5.75
CA ARG A 31 -2.05 -2.97 4.57
C ARG A 31 -0.61 -3.44 4.65
N GLY A 32 0.28 -2.63 5.23
CA GLY A 32 1.66 -3.05 5.49
C GLY A 32 1.73 -4.27 6.43
N ALA A 33 0.94 -4.27 7.51
CA ALA A 33 0.85 -5.42 8.41
C ALA A 33 0.26 -6.67 7.71
N ALA A 34 -0.76 -6.47 6.86
CA ALA A 34 -1.35 -7.55 6.07
C ALA A 34 -0.37 -8.16 5.07
N MET A 35 0.40 -7.34 4.36
CA MET A 35 1.45 -7.77 3.44
C MET A 35 2.51 -8.61 4.16
N VAL A 36 3.02 -8.14 5.31
CA VAL A 36 4.03 -8.86 6.09
C VAL A 36 3.51 -10.22 6.54
N LYS A 37 2.25 -10.28 6.99
CA LYS A 37 1.62 -11.55 7.36
C LYS A 37 1.52 -12.51 6.17
N ALA A 38 0.98 -12.04 5.04
CA ALA A 38 0.84 -12.86 3.84
C ALA A 38 2.20 -13.34 3.30
N GLN A 39 3.24 -12.51 3.43
CA GLN A 39 4.61 -12.89 3.08
C GLN A 39 5.12 -14.04 3.96
N ALA A 40 4.94 -13.94 5.28
CA ALA A 40 5.31 -15.00 6.21
C ALA A 40 4.55 -16.30 5.94
N ASP A 41 3.26 -16.21 5.64
CA ASP A 41 2.41 -17.36 5.31
C ASP A 41 2.90 -18.05 4.03
N TYR A 42 3.24 -17.28 2.98
CA TYR A 42 3.82 -17.81 1.74
C TYR A 42 5.16 -18.52 1.98
N TYR A 43 6.09 -17.90 2.71
CA TYR A 43 7.38 -18.54 3.00
C TYR A 43 7.21 -19.82 3.84
N THR A 44 6.27 -19.83 4.77
CA THR A 44 5.96 -21.01 5.60
C THR A 44 5.40 -22.15 4.75
N ALA A 45 4.38 -21.87 3.93
CA ALA A 45 3.79 -22.86 3.03
C ALA A 45 4.85 -23.43 2.07
N LYS A 46 5.65 -22.55 1.46
CA LYS A 46 6.73 -22.97 0.56
C LYS A 46 7.76 -23.85 1.27
N ALA A 47 8.13 -23.55 2.51
CA ALA A 47 9.08 -24.35 3.26
C ALA A 47 8.51 -25.73 3.60
N GLN A 48 7.29 -25.80 4.12
CA GLN A 48 6.61 -27.06 4.46
C GLN A 48 6.56 -28.01 3.26
N VAL A 49 6.11 -27.51 2.11
CA VAL A 49 6.03 -28.30 0.88
C VAL A 49 7.39 -28.70 0.35
N SER A 50 8.39 -27.81 0.45
CA SER A 50 9.77 -28.15 0.06
C SER A 50 10.31 -29.33 0.86
N PHE A 51 10.07 -29.34 2.18
CA PHE A 51 10.52 -30.42 3.05
C PHE A 51 9.80 -31.73 2.75
N ALA A 52 8.48 -31.71 2.59
CA ALA A 52 7.70 -32.90 2.24
C ALA A 52 8.19 -33.54 0.93
N LEU A 53 8.32 -32.74 -0.15
CA LEU A 53 8.85 -33.23 -1.43
C LEU A 53 10.28 -33.76 -1.30
N LYS A 54 11.09 -33.16 -0.43
CA LYS A 54 12.46 -33.60 -0.22
C LYS A 54 12.51 -34.95 0.51
N GLU A 55 11.64 -35.16 1.48
CA GLU A 55 11.46 -36.44 2.19
C GLU A 55 10.97 -37.56 1.26
N GLU A 56 10.15 -37.22 0.26
CA GLU A 56 9.76 -38.13 -0.83
C GLU A 56 10.91 -38.49 -1.79
N GLY A 57 12.10 -37.92 -1.60
CA GLY A 57 13.30 -38.23 -2.38
C GLY A 57 13.49 -37.34 -3.62
N ASN A 58 12.66 -36.32 -3.83
CA ASN A 58 12.80 -35.44 -4.98
C ASN A 58 14.12 -34.62 -4.91
N PRO A 59 14.83 -34.44 -6.04
CA PRO A 59 16.01 -33.60 -6.09
C PRO A 59 15.63 -32.11 -5.96
N VAL A 60 16.51 -31.32 -5.34
CA VAL A 60 16.25 -29.90 -5.04
C VAL A 60 15.96 -29.08 -6.31
N THR A 61 16.62 -29.41 -7.42
CA THR A 61 16.41 -28.76 -8.72
C THR A 61 14.98 -28.98 -9.24
N PHE A 62 14.43 -30.19 -9.08
CA PHE A 62 13.04 -30.48 -9.44
C PHE A 62 12.08 -29.71 -8.55
N ILE A 63 12.29 -29.74 -7.22
CA ILE A 63 11.44 -29.03 -6.24
C ILE A 63 11.36 -27.54 -6.59
N GLN A 64 12.49 -26.89 -6.85
CA GLN A 64 12.53 -25.46 -7.23
C GLN A 64 11.72 -25.15 -8.50
N THR A 65 11.63 -26.11 -9.42
CA THR A 65 10.90 -25.96 -10.68
C THR A 65 9.39 -26.08 -10.47
N VAL A 66 8.94 -27.00 -9.61
CA VAL A 66 7.51 -27.34 -9.48
C VAL A 66 6.79 -26.63 -8.33
N ILE A 67 7.51 -26.20 -7.29
CA ILE A 67 6.91 -25.80 -6.02
C ILE A 67 5.91 -24.65 -6.12
N LYS A 68 6.15 -23.69 -7.01
CA LYS A 68 5.22 -22.56 -7.22
C LYS A 68 3.94 -22.96 -7.95
N GLY A 69 3.91 -24.14 -8.58
CA GLY A 69 2.70 -24.71 -9.18
C GLY A 69 1.85 -25.50 -8.18
N ILE A 70 2.35 -25.76 -6.97
CA ILE A 70 1.60 -26.49 -5.95
C ILE A 70 0.49 -25.59 -5.39
N PRO A 71 -0.78 -26.05 -5.36
CA PRO A 71 -1.93 -25.19 -5.06
C PRO A 71 -1.82 -24.35 -3.79
N GLU A 72 -1.33 -24.94 -2.68
CA GLU A 72 -1.20 -24.24 -1.40
C GLU A 72 -0.13 -23.14 -1.43
N VAL A 73 1.01 -23.40 -2.08
CA VAL A 73 2.10 -22.42 -2.24
C VAL A 73 1.68 -21.32 -3.22
N CYS A 74 1.02 -21.71 -4.32
CA CYS A 74 0.52 -20.77 -5.32
C CYS A 74 -0.53 -19.84 -4.71
N GLY A 75 -1.49 -20.38 -3.97
CA GLY A 75 -2.52 -19.59 -3.28
C GLY A 75 -1.92 -18.60 -2.28
N ALA A 76 -0.96 -19.04 -1.46
CA ALA A 76 -0.27 -18.16 -0.52
C ALA A 76 0.57 -17.09 -1.25
N MET A 77 1.22 -17.43 -2.36
CA MET A 77 1.95 -16.49 -3.20
C MET A 77 1.02 -15.44 -3.81
N THR A 78 -0.15 -15.84 -4.33
CA THR A 78 -1.15 -14.91 -4.86
C THR A 78 -1.65 -13.95 -3.79
N ALA A 79 -1.94 -14.45 -2.59
CA ALA A 79 -2.36 -13.62 -1.47
C ALA A 79 -1.28 -12.60 -1.07
N TYR A 80 -0.01 -13.04 -1.02
CA TYR A 80 1.12 -12.15 -0.77
C TYR A 80 1.25 -11.07 -1.86
N SER A 81 1.22 -11.45 -3.14
CA SER A 81 1.33 -10.49 -4.25
C SER A 81 0.17 -9.49 -4.26
N ALA A 82 -1.06 -9.91 -3.96
CA ALA A 82 -2.19 -9.01 -3.84
C ALA A 82 -1.99 -8.00 -2.70
N ALA A 83 -1.57 -8.47 -1.53
CA ALA A 83 -1.31 -7.60 -0.38
C ALA A 83 -0.15 -6.63 -0.61
N GLU A 84 0.87 -7.03 -1.36
CA GLU A 84 1.97 -6.16 -1.78
C GLU A 84 1.48 -5.02 -2.68
N VAL A 85 0.66 -5.33 -3.70
CA VAL A 85 0.04 -4.33 -4.57
C VAL A 85 -0.86 -3.37 -3.77
N GLU A 86 -1.65 -3.89 -2.84
CA GLU A 86 -2.49 -3.06 -1.97
C GLU A 86 -1.67 -2.11 -1.09
N TYR A 87 -0.57 -2.60 -0.51
CA TYR A 87 0.32 -1.77 0.30
C TYR A 87 0.99 -0.68 -0.53
N GLU A 88 1.50 -1.00 -1.72
CA GLU A 88 2.10 0.00 -2.63
C GLU A 88 1.07 1.07 -3.05
N ASN A 89 -0.16 0.67 -3.38
CA ASN A 89 -1.25 1.61 -3.66
C ASN A 89 -1.55 2.53 -2.47
N ALA A 90 -1.51 2.01 -1.24
CA ALA A 90 -1.72 2.81 -0.04
C ALA A 90 -0.59 3.82 0.20
N ARG A 91 0.66 3.41 -0.05
CA ARG A 91 1.83 4.30 0.01
C ARG A 91 1.69 5.44 -0.99
N GLU A 92 1.23 5.14 -2.19
CA GLU A 92 1.04 6.15 -3.23
C GLU A 92 -0.13 7.08 -2.92
N ALA A 93 -1.26 6.56 -2.42
CA ALA A 93 -2.38 7.39 -1.97
C ALA A 93 -1.94 8.42 -0.92
N ARG A 94 -1.14 8.01 0.06
CA ARG A 94 -0.56 8.92 1.06
C ARG A 94 0.32 9.99 0.40
N ASN A 95 1.14 9.64 -0.58
CA ASN A 95 2.00 10.60 -1.28
C ASN A 95 1.18 11.61 -2.10
N VAL A 96 0.12 11.14 -2.77
CA VAL A 96 -0.82 12.00 -3.51
C VAL A 96 -1.47 13.03 -2.58
N TRP A 97 -1.93 12.61 -1.39
CA TRP A 97 -2.52 13.55 -0.42
C TRP A 97 -1.50 14.56 0.11
N LYS A 98 -0.26 14.16 0.36
CA LYS A 98 0.83 15.10 0.72
C LYS A 98 1.03 16.16 -0.36
N LYS A 99 1.19 15.72 -1.62
CA LYS A 99 1.39 16.63 -2.74
C LYS A 99 0.23 17.59 -2.93
N LYS A 100 -1.01 17.11 -2.78
CA LYS A 100 -2.21 17.95 -2.84
C LYS A 100 -2.24 18.98 -1.72
N LEU A 101 -1.88 18.60 -0.49
CA LEU A 101 -1.78 19.51 0.64
C LEU A 101 -0.73 20.60 0.37
N ASP A 102 0.43 20.24 -0.18
CA ASP A 102 1.47 21.22 -0.53
C ASP A 102 0.97 22.22 -1.57
N THR A 103 0.32 21.76 -2.64
CA THR A 103 -0.30 22.65 -3.65
C THR A 103 -1.34 23.61 -3.04
N LEU A 104 -2.20 23.13 -2.13
CA LEU A 104 -3.21 23.96 -1.47
C LEU A 104 -2.57 24.99 -0.53
N ARG A 105 -1.48 24.62 0.17
CA ARG A 105 -0.72 25.54 1.03
C ARG A 105 -0.03 26.63 0.21
N GLU A 106 0.53 26.30 -0.95
CA GLU A 106 1.11 27.26 -1.89
C GLU A 106 0.06 28.22 -2.46
N GLN A 107 -1.16 27.73 -2.74
CA GLN A 107 -2.27 28.59 -3.14
C GLN A 107 -2.66 29.54 -2.01
N TYR A 108 -2.84 29.02 -0.79
CA TYR A 108 -3.21 29.83 0.38
C TYR A 108 -2.18 30.93 0.65
N ALA A 109 -0.89 30.61 0.59
CA ALA A 109 0.18 31.58 0.76
C ALA A 109 0.19 32.67 -0.33
N ARG A 110 -0.20 32.36 -1.57
CA ARG A 110 -0.30 33.37 -2.64
C ARG A 110 -1.48 34.31 -2.46
N GLU A 111 -2.62 33.79 -2.04
CA GLU A 111 -3.86 34.55 -1.87
C GLU A 111 -3.82 35.41 -0.60
N TRP A 112 -3.31 34.87 0.51
CA TRP A 112 -3.38 35.50 1.83
C TRP A 112 -2.02 35.87 2.43
N GLY A 113 -0.91 35.43 1.85
CA GLY A 113 0.43 35.70 2.37
C GLY A 113 1.02 37.05 1.94
N ARG A 114 0.40 37.78 1.02
CA ARG A 114 0.83 39.14 0.60
C ARG A 114 0.26 40.27 1.45
N GLU A 115 -0.76 40.02 2.28
CA GLU A 115 -1.44 41.05 3.09
C GLU A 115 -0.66 41.48 4.35
N GLY A 116 0.54 40.91 4.60
CA GLY A 116 1.38 41.26 5.76
C GLY A 116 2.60 42.14 5.46
N LEU A 117 2.67 42.79 4.28
CA LEU A 117 3.82 43.58 3.82
C LEU A 117 3.49 45.06 3.53
N GLU A 118 2.40 45.60 4.08
CA GLU A 118 2.10 47.04 4.09
C GLU A 118 2.18 47.63 5.50
#